data_AF-A0A831W4J6-F1
#
_entry.id   AF-A0A831W4J6-F1
#
_cell.length_a   1.000
_cell.length_b   1.000
_cell.length_c   1.000
_cell.angle_alpha   90.00
_cell.angle_beta   90.00
_cell.angle_gamma   90.00
#
_symmetry.space_group_name_H-M   'P 1'
#
loop_
_entity.id
_entity.type
_entity.pdbx_description
1 polymer ?
#
loop_
_entity_poly.entity_id
_entity_poly.type
_entity_poly.pdbx_seq_one_letter_code
_entity_poly.pdbx_strand_id
1 'polypeptide(L)'
;MENWRLQRLFEAHGLRDGDLFFLDLIPLVEMIWADGYNQEGEIRILEDCARRHMAELNQLLGHQVVTKRHLRDFLQRFVHRRPSPALLAELRQIACHRLRRRARSGQADKAREVLDQCIDIAAACVTRYPYGLRERIMERERELLSALFHQLSPRSGRGKDITPSLDASGS
;
A
#
# COMPACT_ATOMS: atom_id res chain seq x y z
N MET A 1 -3.60 20.13 0.99
CA MET A 1 -2.16 19.98 0.64
C MET A 1 -1.88 18.78 -0.28
N GLU A 2 -2.73 17.74 -0.36
CA GLU A 2 -2.53 16.60 -1.29
C GLU A 2 -2.79 16.96 -2.77
N ASN A 3 -3.76 17.84 -3.06
CA ASN A 3 -4.20 18.11 -4.44
C ASN A 3 -3.09 18.66 -5.36
N TRP A 4 -2.26 19.60 -4.90
CA TRP A 4 -1.22 20.18 -5.74
C TRP A 4 -0.08 19.19 -6.04
N ARG A 5 0.23 18.28 -5.10
CA ARG A 5 1.23 17.22 -5.32
C ARG A 5 0.73 16.20 -6.33
N LEU A 6 -0.53 15.80 -6.22
CA LEU A 6 -1.16 14.93 -7.21
C LEU A 6 -1.17 15.60 -8.58
N GLN A 7 -1.60 16.86 -8.69
CA GLN A 7 -1.62 17.57 -9.96
C GLN A 7 -0.24 17.66 -10.61
N ARG A 8 0.81 17.95 -9.82
CA ARG A 8 2.20 17.91 -10.32
C ARG A 8 2.60 16.52 -10.82
N LEU A 9 2.23 15.46 -10.11
CA LEU A 9 2.52 14.08 -10.53
C LEU A 9 1.77 13.69 -11.81
N PHE A 10 0.54 14.20 -11.99
CA PHE A 10 -0.25 14.01 -13.21
C PHE A 10 0.45 14.59 -14.43
N GLU A 11 0.91 15.83 -14.31
CA GLU A 11 1.58 16.54 -15.39
C GLU A 11 2.97 15.94 -15.68
N ALA A 12 3.74 15.60 -14.64
CA ALA A 12 5.11 15.12 -14.81
C ALA A 12 5.21 13.64 -15.25
N HIS A 13 4.22 12.81 -14.93
CA HIS A 13 4.30 11.35 -15.12
C HIS A 13 3.13 10.73 -15.88
N GLY A 14 2.22 11.55 -16.44
CA GLY A 14 1.11 11.06 -17.26
C GLY A 14 0.12 10.17 -16.48
N LEU A 15 -0.11 10.49 -15.20
CA LEU A 15 -1.22 9.88 -14.47
C LEU A 15 -2.54 10.32 -15.13
N ARG A 16 -3.53 9.43 -15.07
CA ARG A 16 -4.89 9.65 -15.56
C ARG A 16 -5.80 9.67 -14.36
N ASP A 17 -6.96 10.32 -14.50
CA ASP A 17 -7.95 10.41 -13.41
C ASP A 17 -8.34 9.04 -12.87
N GLY A 18 -8.38 8.04 -13.77
CA GLY A 18 -8.62 6.64 -13.44
C GLY A 18 -7.65 6.03 -12.42
N ASP A 19 -6.41 6.53 -12.32
CA ASP A 19 -5.41 6.02 -11.37
C ASP A 19 -5.72 6.40 -9.93
N LEU A 20 -6.48 7.48 -9.72
CA LEU A 20 -6.86 7.94 -8.36
C LEU A 20 -7.66 6.89 -7.59
N PHE A 21 -8.39 6.05 -8.33
CA PHE A 21 -9.17 4.94 -7.79
C PHE A 21 -8.29 3.79 -7.32
N PHE A 22 -7.06 3.67 -7.82
CA PHE A 22 -6.15 2.58 -7.52
C PHE A 22 -4.92 3.00 -6.71
N LEU A 23 -4.84 4.27 -6.27
CA LEU A 23 -3.70 4.74 -5.48
C LEU A 23 -3.48 3.93 -4.20
N ASP A 24 -4.55 3.40 -3.61
CA ASP A 24 -4.47 2.58 -2.41
C ASP A 24 -3.72 1.25 -2.65
N LEU A 25 -3.53 0.85 -3.92
CA LEU A 25 -2.79 -0.33 -4.34
C LEU A 25 -1.32 -0.06 -4.66
N ILE A 26 -0.85 1.19 -4.60
CA ILE A 26 0.56 1.52 -4.86
C ILE A 26 1.53 0.74 -3.95
N PRO A 27 1.25 0.47 -2.66
CA PRO A 27 2.12 -0.39 -1.86
C PRO A 27 2.34 -1.78 -2.46
N LEU A 28 1.29 -2.37 -3.07
CA LEU A 28 1.39 -3.67 -3.74
C LEU A 28 2.23 -3.56 -5.02
N VAL A 29 2.05 -2.48 -5.79
CA VAL A 29 2.89 -2.19 -6.97
C VAL A 29 4.35 -2.08 -6.58
N GLU A 30 4.66 -1.37 -5.49
CA GLU A 30 6.04 -1.25 -5.05
C GLU A 30 6.60 -2.59 -4.56
N MET A 31 5.76 -3.44 -3.96
CA MET A 31 6.15 -4.77 -3.49
C MET A 31 6.59 -5.69 -4.64
N ILE A 32 5.82 -5.77 -5.72
CA ILE A 32 6.20 -6.61 -6.88
C ILE A 32 7.50 -6.16 -7.55
N TRP A 33 7.88 -4.88 -7.39
CA TRP A 33 9.10 -4.33 -7.95
C TRP A 33 10.28 -4.27 -6.96
N ALA A 34 10.12 -4.81 -5.74
CA ALA A 34 11.09 -4.67 -4.67
C ALA A 34 12.43 -5.36 -4.98
N ASP A 35 12.38 -6.57 -5.54
CA ASP A 35 13.57 -7.30 -6.01
C ASP A 35 14.08 -6.76 -7.36
N GLY A 36 13.23 -6.07 -8.11
CA GLY A 36 13.48 -5.47 -9.42
C GLY A 36 12.96 -6.28 -10.61
N TYR A 37 12.32 -7.42 -10.37
CA TYR A 37 11.79 -8.33 -11.38
C TYR A 37 10.37 -8.76 -11.02
N ASN A 38 9.38 -8.38 -11.84
CA ASN A 38 8.02 -8.88 -11.62
C ASN A 38 7.92 -10.36 -12.02
N GLN A 39 7.50 -11.19 -11.09
CA GLN A 39 7.20 -12.59 -11.34
C GLN A 39 5.73 -12.76 -11.71
N GLU A 40 5.42 -13.70 -12.60
CA GLU A 40 4.05 -13.95 -13.08
C GLU A 40 3.07 -14.24 -11.91
N GLY A 41 3.53 -14.92 -10.86
CA GLY A 41 2.73 -15.19 -9.65
C GLY A 41 2.34 -13.92 -8.89
N GLU A 42 3.29 -13.00 -8.69
CA GLU A 42 3.06 -11.72 -8.03
C GLU A 42 2.13 -10.81 -8.81
N ILE A 43 2.31 -10.77 -10.15
CA ILE A 43 1.43 -10.02 -11.05
C ILE A 43 -0.01 -10.51 -10.91
N ARG A 44 -0.23 -11.84 -10.90
CA ARG A 44 -1.58 -12.42 -10.75
C ARG A 44 -2.22 -12.04 -9.42
N ILE A 45 -1.47 -12.11 -8.32
CA ILE A 45 -1.97 -11.69 -7.01
C ILE A 45 -2.38 -10.21 -7.03
N LEU A 46 -1.56 -9.33 -7.60
CA LEU A 46 -1.87 -7.91 -7.72
C LEU A 46 -3.10 -7.68 -8.60
N GLU A 47 -3.20 -8.35 -9.75
CA GLU A 47 -4.37 -8.26 -10.63
C GLU A 47 -5.66 -8.65 -9.92
N ASP A 48 -5.66 -9.75 -9.16
CA ASP A 48 -6.82 -10.21 -8.40
C ASP A 48 -7.21 -9.22 -7.30
N CYS A 49 -6.23 -8.65 -6.61
CA CYS A 49 -6.46 -7.58 -5.64
C CYS A 49 -7.07 -6.33 -6.32
N ALA A 50 -6.57 -5.93 -7.48
CA ALA A 50 -7.05 -4.77 -8.20
C ALA A 50 -8.46 -4.96 -8.77
N ARG A 51 -8.80 -6.18 -9.22
CA ARG A 51 -10.17 -6.54 -9.66
C ARG A 51 -11.16 -6.49 -8.49
N ARG A 52 -10.80 -7.06 -7.33
CA ARG A 52 -11.63 -6.99 -6.12
C ARG A 52 -11.84 -5.55 -5.67
N HIS A 53 -10.76 -4.75 -5.64
CA HIS A 53 -10.86 -3.34 -5.27
C HIS A 53 -11.77 -2.54 -6.21
N MET A 54 -11.69 -2.78 -7.53
CA MET A 54 -12.61 -2.15 -8.50
C MET A 54 -14.07 -2.54 -8.23
N ALA A 55 -14.34 -3.81 -7.92
CA ALA A 55 -15.68 -4.28 -7.61
C ALA A 55 -16.24 -3.62 -6.34
N GLU A 56 -15.43 -3.53 -5.28
CA GLU A 56 -15.76 -2.85 -4.03
C GLU A 56 -16.11 -1.37 -4.25
N LEU A 57 -15.30 -0.65 -5.04
CA LEU A 57 -15.53 0.76 -5.33
C LEU A 57 -16.87 0.99 -6.06
N ASN A 58 -17.17 0.16 -7.06
CA ASN A 58 -18.44 0.25 -7.79
C ASN A 58 -19.63 -0.14 -6.91
N GLN A 59 -19.47 -1.14 -6.02
CA GLN A 59 -20.51 -1.54 -5.09
C GLN A 59 -20.82 -0.42 -4.08
N LEU A 60 -19.79 0.21 -3.51
CA LEU A 60 -19.92 1.30 -2.54
C LEU A 60 -20.67 2.50 -3.12
N LEU A 61 -20.45 2.80 -4.40
CA LEU A 61 -21.06 3.94 -5.09
C LEU A 61 -22.43 3.60 -5.70
N GLY A 62 -22.81 2.32 -5.74
CA GLY A 62 -24.08 1.86 -6.31
C GLY A 62 -24.19 1.98 -7.83
N HIS A 63 -23.11 2.35 -8.52
CA HIS A 63 -23.03 2.46 -9.97
C HIS A 63 -21.59 2.27 -10.47
N GLN A 64 -21.42 2.05 -11.77
CA GLN A 64 -20.11 1.84 -12.38
C GLN A 64 -19.35 3.16 -12.53
N VAL A 65 -18.43 3.42 -11.59
CA VAL A 65 -17.52 4.58 -11.62
C VAL A 65 -16.13 4.18 -12.13
N VAL A 66 -15.70 2.96 -11.77
CA VAL A 66 -14.40 2.41 -12.16
C VAL A 66 -14.62 1.28 -13.16
N THR A 67 -14.00 1.38 -14.34
CA THR A 67 -14.20 0.43 -15.44
C THR A 67 -13.03 -0.53 -15.59
N LYS A 68 -13.25 -1.64 -16.31
CA LYS A 68 -12.17 -2.55 -16.73
C LYS A 68 -11.08 -1.82 -17.54
N ARG A 69 -11.43 -0.74 -18.24
CA ARG A 69 -10.46 0.10 -18.95
C ARG A 69 -9.54 0.83 -17.97
N HIS A 70 -10.08 1.43 -16.90
CA HIS A 70 -9.26 2.09 -15.87
C HIS A 70 -8.30 1.10 -15.21
N LEU A 71 -8.79 -0.10 -14.86
CA LEU A 71 -7.95 -1.16 -14.30
C LEU A 71 -6.80 -1.54 -15.25
N ARG A 72 -7.11 -1.82 -16.52
CA ARG A 72 -6.09 -2.17 -17.52
C ARG A 72 -5.07 -1.05 -17.70
N ASP A 73 -5.51 0.20 -17.78
CA ASP A 73 -4.62 1.35 -17.95
C ASP A 73 -3.70 1.55 -16.74
N PHE A 74 -4.18 1.24 -15.53
CA PHE A 74 -3.39 1.25 -14.30
C PHE A 74 -2.31 0.15 -14.34
N LEU A 75 -2.71 -1.11 -14.59
CA LEU A 75 -1.79 -2.24 -14.69
C LEU A 75 -0.71 -2.01 -15.78
N GLN A 76 -1.11 -1.49 -16.94
CA GLN A 76 -0.17 -1.19 -18.02
C GLN A 76 0.91 -0.17 -17.65
N ARG A 77 0.59 0.79 -16.77
CA ARG A 77 1.51 1.86 -16.37
C ARG A 77 2.35 1.52 -15.15
N PHE A 78 1.82 0.73 -14.23
CA PHE A 78 2.45 0.48 -12.94
C PHE A 78 2.97 -0.95 -12.77
N VAL A 79 2.40 -1.92 -13.47
CA VAL A 79 2.73 -3.35 -13.35
C VAL A 79 3.51 -3.84 -14.56
N HIS A 80 3.10 -3.53 -15.78
CA HIS A 80 3.81 -3.99 -16.98
C HIS A 80 4.98 -3.08 -17.39
N ARG A 81 5.10 -1.91 -16.76
CA ARG A 81 6.20 -0.96 -16.96
C ARG A 81 6.67 -0.51 -15.59
N ARG A 82 7.94 -0.74 -15.28
CA ARG A 82 8.50 -0.35 -13.99
C ARG A 82 8.51 1.18 -13.88
N PRO A 83 7.75 1.78 -12.95
CA PRO A 83 7.84 3.21 -12.72
C PRO A 83 9.19 3.55 -12.07
N SER A 84 9.63 4.80 -12.22
CA SER A 84 10.88 5.21 -11.54
C SER A 84 10.76 5.03 -10.02
N PRO A 85 11.85 4.65 -9.32
CA PRO A 85 11.82 4.51 -7.86
C PRO A 85 11.37 5.79 -7.14
N ALA A 86 11.74 6.97 -7.66
CA ALA A 86 11.31 8.25 -7.12
C ALA A 86 9.78 8.43 -7.22
N LEU A 87 9.19 8.09 -8.37
CA LEU A 87 7.74 8.14 -8.57
C LEU A 87 7.00 7.18 -7.64
N LEU A 88 7.48 5.93 -7.50
CA LEU A 88 6.88 4.97 -6.56
C LEU A 88 6.95 5.47 -5.12
N ALA A 89 8.09 6.03 -4.71
CA ALA A 89 8.24 6.57 -3.36
C ALA A 89 7.28 7.74 -3.09
N GLU A 90 7.09 8.66 -4.05
CA GLU A 90 6.11 9.76 -3.93
C GLU A 90 4.68 9.24 -3.88
N LEU A 91 4.30 8.33 -4.78
CA LEU A 91 2.97 7.73 -4.81
C LEU A 91 2.68 6.91 -3.54
N ARG A 92 3.66 6.18 -3.01
CA ARG A 92 3.54 5.45 -1.74
C ARG A 92 3.21 6.42 -0.61
N GLN A 93 3.91 7.55 -0.50
CA GLN A 93 3.63 8.52 0.57
C GLN A 93 2.18 9.01 0.51
N ILE A 94 1.66 9.27 -0.69
CA ILE A 94 0.27 9.68 -0.90
C ILE A 94 -0.70 8.55 -0.54
N ALA A 95 -0.44 7.33 -1.03
CA ALA A 95 -1.25 6.15 -0.75
C ALA A 95 -1.33 5.87 0.76
N CYS A 96 -0.19 5.86 1.45
CA CYS A 96 -0.14 5.64 2.89
C CYS A 96 -0.83 6.77 3.66
N HIS A 97 -0.72 8.02 3.23
CA HIS A 97 -1.46 9.12 3.85
C HIS A 97 -2.98 8.92 3.71
N ARG A 98 -3.46 8.58 2.51
CA ARG A 98 -4.88 8.28 2.23
C ARG A 98 -5.40 7.12 3.07
N LEU A 99 -4.68 6.00 3.11
CA LEU A 99 -5.02 4.81 3.89
C LEU A 99 -5.11 5.12 5.38
N ARG A 100 -4.17 5.88 5.94
CA ARG A 100 -4.22 6.31 7.36
C ARG A 100 -5.40 7.22 7.66
N ARG A 101 -5.73 8.14 6.74
CA ARG A 101 -6.90 9.02 6.91
C ARG A 101 -8.19 8.21 6.94
N ARG A 102 -8.33 7.23 6.06
CA ARG A 102 -9.46 6.28 6.06
C ARG A 102 -9.52 5.45 7.35
N ALA A 103 -8.37 4.98 7.83
CA ALA A 103 -8.31 4.25 9.09
C ALA A 103 -8.81 5.08 10.28
N ARG A 104 -8.49 6.37 10.32
CA ARG A 104 -8.99 7.30 11.35
C ARG A 104 -10.49 7.61 11.22
N SER A 105 -11.06 7.49 10.02
CA SER A 105 -12.50 7.70 9.78
C SER A 105 -13.33 6.42 9.92
N GLY A 106 -12.80 5.39 10.60
CA GLY A 106 -13.52 4.13 10.86
C GLY A 106 -13.36 3.06 9.77
N GLN A 107 -12.56 3.30 8.73
CA GLN A 107 -12.24 2.30 7.69
C GLN A 107 -10.83 1.72 7.92
N ALA A 108 -10.53 1.30 9.15
CA ALA A 108 -9.22 0.76 9.54
C ALA A 108 -8.87 -0.52 8.77
N ASP A 109 -9.89 -1.26 8.35
CA ASP A 109 -9.74 -2.55 7.69
C ASP A 109 -9.00 -2.44 6.36
N LYS A 110 -9.14 -1.33 5.60
CA LYS A 110 -8.52 -1.22 4.27
C LYS A 110 -7.00 -1.10 4.33
N ALA A 111 -6.46 -0.41 5.33
CA ALA A 111 -5.01 -0.31 5.51
C ALA A 111 -4.40 -1.65 5.91
N ARG A 112 -5.13 -2.44 6.73
CA ARG A 112 -4.74 -3.79 7.12
C ARG A 112 -4.81 -4.75 5.94
N GLU A 113 -5.90 -4.71 5.17
CA GLU A 113 -6.07 -5.53 3.97
C GLU A 113 -4.94 -5.31 2.95
N VAL A 114 -4.55 -4.04 2.72
CA VAL A 114 -3.41 -3.70 1.83
C VAL A 114 -2.10 -4.28 2.35
N LEU A 115 -1.86 -4.27 3.67
CA LEU A 115 -0.67 -4.89 4.28
C LEU A 115 -0.69 -6.41 4.13
N ASP A 116 -1.82 -7.05 4.39
CA ASP A 116 -1.98 -8.50 4.25
C ASP A 116 -1.70 -8.93 2.80
N GLN A 117 -2.22 -8.18 1.82
CA GLN A 117 -1.93 -8.42 0.40
C GLN A 117 -0.45 -8.21 0.04
N CYS A 118 0.25 -7.25 0.66
CA CYS A 118 1.68 -7.09 0.47
C CYS A 118 2.47 -8.29 1.00
N ILE A 119 2.02 -8.90 2.10
CA ILE A 119 2.63 -10.13 2.65
C ILE A 119 2.42 -11.31 1.70
N ASP A 120 1.20 -11.45 1.15
CA ASP A 120 0.89 -12.51 0.18
C ASP A 120 1.78 -12.40 -1.06
N ILE A 121 1.99 -11.18 -1.58
CA ILE A 121 2.91 -10.93 -2.70
C ILE A 121 4.34 -11.30 -2.31
N ALA A 122 4.85 -10.79 -1.18
CA ALA A 122 6.21 -11.06 -0.73
C ALA A 122 6.48 -12.55 -0.52
N ALA A 123 5.48 -13.30 -0.05
CA ALA A 123 5.57 -14.75 0.12
C ALA A 123 5.55 -15.53 -1.21
N ALA A 124 5.03 -14.91 -2.28
CA ALA A 124 5.00 -15.48 -3.63
C ALA A 124 6.30 -15.26 -4.42
N CYS A 125 7.20 -14.37 -3.97
CA CYS A 125 8.48 -14.03 -4.62
C CYS A 125 9.52 -15.18 -4.69
N VAL A 126 9.23 -16.35 -4.12
CA VAL A 126 10.22 -17.42 -3.92
C VAL A 126 10.38 -18.27 -5.18
N THR A 127 11.51 -18.10 -5.87
CA THR A 127 11.78 -18.76 -7.17
C THR A 127 12.61 -20.04 -7.09
N ARG A 128 13.21 -20.39 -5.95
CA ARG A 128 14.04 -21.61 -5.81
C ARG A 128 13.62 -22.48 -4.64
N TYR A 129 13.28 -23.73 -4.98
CA TYR A 129 13.04 -24.81 -4.04
C TYR A 129 14.25 -25.76 -4.00
N PRO A 130 14.61 -26.34 -2.84
CA PRO A 130 14.07 -26.08 -1.50
C PRO A 130 14.63 -24.78 -0.91
N TYR A 131 13.82 -24.10 -0.10
CA TYR A 131 14.20 -22.90 0.65
C TYR A 131 14.24 -23.19 2.15
N GLY A 132 15.12 -22.52 2.88
CA GLY A 132 15.12 -22.55 4.35
C GLY A 132 13.87 -21.88 4.94
N LEU A 133 13.54 -22.22 6.19
CA LEU A 133 12.39 -21.66 6.94
C LEU A 133 12.33 -20.11 6.97
N ARG A 134 13.46 -19.42 6.72
CA ARG A 134 13.60 -17.96 6.81
C ARG A 134 13.82 -17.27 5.46
N GLU A 135 13.84 -18.01 4.36
CA GLU A 135 14.22 -17.52 3.03
C GLU A 135 13.01 -17.26 2.11
N ARG A 136 11.80 -17.24 2.67
CA ARG A 136 10.56 -17.00 1.92
C ARG A 136 10.30 -15.54 1.54
N ILE A 137 10.97 -14.61 2.20
CA ILE A 137 10.88 -13.17 1.95
C ILE A 137 12.31 -12.66 1.88
N MET A 138 12.71 -12.10 0.73
CA MET A 138 14.03 -11.54 0.53
C MET A 138 14.19 -10.26 1.35
N GLU A 139 15.45 -9.84 1.56
CA GLU A 139 15.75 -8.67 2.40
C GLU A 139 15.05 -7.39 1.91
N ARG A 140 14.94 -7.21 0.59
CA ARG A 140 14.30 -6.02 0.00
C ARG A 140 12.80 -5.95 0.26
N GLU A 141 12.07 -7.06 0.10
CA GLU A 141 10.65 -7.10 0.45
C GLU A 141 10.45 -6.88 1.95
N ARG A 142 11.35 -7.44 2.79
CA ARG A 142 11.30 -7.27 4.24
C ARG A 142 11.50 -5.81 4.67
N GLU A 143 12.47 -5.12 4.09
CA GLU A 143 12.71 -3.69 4.33
C GLU A 143 11.47 -2.85 3.95
N LEU A 144 10.89 -3.13 2.77
CA LEU A 144 9.69 -2.44 2.31
C LEU A 144 8.48 -2.73 3.21
N LEU A 145 8.24 -3.99 3.59
CA LEU A 145 7.18 -4.37 4.52
C LEU A 145 7.33 -3.62 5.85
N SER A 146 8.53 -3.61 6.43
CA SER A 146 8.81 -2.89 7.68
C SER A 146 8.49 -1.40 7.57
N ALA A 147 8.89 -0.76 6.46
CA ALA A 147 8.56 0.64 6.20
C ALA A 147 7.05 0.88 6.07
N LEU A 148 6.33 -0.01 5.37
CA LEU A 148 4.87 0.05 5.23
C LEU A 148 4.16 -0.14 6.58
N PHE A 149 4.59 -1.10 7.40
CA PHE A 149 4.09 -1.31 8.75
C PHE A 149 4.24 -0.06 9.60
N HIS A 150 5.43 0.56 9.60
CA HIS A 150 5.65 1.79 10.37
C HIS A 150 4.78 2.96 9.90
N GLN A 151 4.52 3.07 8.59
CA GLN A 151 3.71 4.14 8.03
C GLN A 151 2.20 3.93 8.27
N LEU A 152 1.72 2.71 8.10
CA LEU A 152 0.28 2.39 8.12
C LEU A 152 -0.24 2.01 9.50
N SER A 153 0.62 1.53 10.40
CA SER A 153 0.21 1.20 11.76
C SER A 153 -0.30 2.46 12.47
N PRO A 154 -1.44 2.36 13.18
CA PRO A 154 -1.85 3.46 14.05
C PRO A 154 -0.72 3.74 15.02
N ARG A 155 -0.32 5.01 15.16
CA ARG A 155 0.62 5.40 16.23
C ARG A 155 -0.10 5.05 17.52
N SER A 156 0.29 3.95 18.13
CA SER A 156 -0.17 3.60 19.47
C SER A 156 0.03 4.85 20.32
N GLY A 157 -1.05 5.32 20.96
CA GLY A 157 -0.98 6.48 21.83
C GLY A 157 0.15 6.25 22.82
N ARG A 158 1.10 7.19 22.87
CA ARG A 158 2.09 7.24 23.94
C ARG A 158 1.32 7.12 25.26
N GLY A 159 1.82 6.26 26.14
CA GLY A 159 1.24 5.97 27.44
C GLY A 159 0.86 7.24 28.19
N LYS A 160 -0.25 7.16 28.93
CA LYS A 160 -0.55 8.11 29.99
C LYS A 160 0.71 8.28 30.83
N ASP A 161 1.14 9.53 30.98
CA ASP A 161 2.09 9.92 32.01
C ASP A 161 1.59 9.37 33.34
N ILE A 162 2.30 8.39 33.89
CA ILE A 162 2.19 8.02 35.29
C ILE A 162 2.95 9.12 36.01
N THR A 163 2.26 10.21 36.36
CA THR A 163 2.74 11.09 37.41
C THR A 163 2.70 10.29 38.73
N PRO A 164 3.81 10.11 39.45
CA PRO A 164 3.73 9.62 40.81
C PRO A 164 3.14 10.75 41.65
N SER A 165 1.91 10.56 42.14
CA SER A 165 1.41 11.32 43.29
C SER A 165 2.31 10.96 44.47
N LEU A 166 3.23 11.87 44.83
CA LEU A 166 3.76 11.92 46.19
C LEU A 166 2.67 12.52 47.07
N ASP A 167 1.83 11.67 47.63
CA ASP A 167 1.02 12.05 48.79
C ASP A 167 1.96 12.21 49.98
N ALA A 168 1.96 13.45 50.49
CA ALA A 168 2.57 13.85 51.74
C ALA A 168 2.01 13.01 52.89
N SER A 169 2.91 12.47 53.72
CA SER A 169 2.60 11.92 55.03
C SER A 169 3.76 12.26 55.97
N GLY A 170 3.43 12.92 57.09
CA GLY A 170 4.32 13.30 58.18
C GLY A 170 4.98 14.67 57.96
N SER A 171 4.77 15.69 58.79
CA SER A 171 4.58 15.70 60.25
C SER A 171 3.72 16.86 60.71
#